data_AF-A0A9R0QA66-F1
#
_entry.id   AF-A0A9R0QA66-F1
#
_cell.length_a   1.000
_cell.length_b   1.000
_cell.length_c   1.000
_cell.angle_alpha   90.00
_cell.angle_beta   90.00
_cell.angle_gamma   90.00
#
_symmetry.space_group_name_H-M   'P 1'
#
loop_
_entity.id
_entity.type
_entity.pdbx_description
1 polymer ?
#
loop_
_entity_poly.entity_id
_entity_poly.type
_entity_poly.pdbx_seq_one_letter_code
_entity_poly.pdbx_strand_id
1 'polypeptide(L)'
;MEDAAARPSKQAKAEGADRISLLPDSILSQVITRLPTKDAARTAALARRWRPLWRASPLNLDDARLPRWSWDCISKILAEHRGPARRLRLRHLDGPNSIADLAEWIRSPALDGLEEIHISYRYDLLLPPCALRFAPTLRVASFARCRFPEGISPTLAFPRLTRLALTEVEISEDALHGLLSACSALRVLQLDWCGGFDRVVIDSPTLQSFGIVADSYVGELVIHYAPRLERLIAFDNFDIQVIRAPRLQMVCFLDSHKTTLHVGTMASRGISGGNLAMPLHSVKIFILDTVGPDLDAVLNFIKYFPCLEKLVITVILLIFLVAYSAE
;
A
#
# COMPACT_ATOMS: atom_id res chain seq x y z
N MET A 1 -47.97 66.03 -7.75
CA MET A 1 -46.95 65.36 -8.58
C MET A 1 -45.61 65.70 -7.97
N GLU A 2 -45.20 64.94 -6.96
CA GLU A 2 -44.31 63.78 -7.10
C GLU A 2 -42.93 64.19 -7.58
N ASP A 3 -41.96 64.23 -6.66
CA ASP A 3 -40.79 63.38 -6.87
C ASP A 3 -40.20 62.96 -5.53
N ALA A 4 -40.24 61.65 -5.29
CA ALA A 4 -39.90 61.03 -4.03
C ALA A 4 -38.38 60.85 -3.94
N ALA A 5 -37.80 61.33 -2.84
CA ALA A 5 -36.42 61.05 -2.47
C ALA A 5 -36.21 59.53 -2.34
N ALA A 6 -35.59 58.93 -3.37
CA ALA A 6 -35.17 57.54 -3.36
C ALA A 6 -34.11 57.34 -2.27
N ARG A 7 -34.53 56.71 -1.16
CA ARG A 7 -33.60 56.10 -0.20
C ARG A 7 -32.80 55.03 -0.93
N PRO A 8 -31.46 55.01 -0.83
CA PRO A 8 -30.71 53.87 -1.33
C PRO A 8 -31.14 52.63 -0.56
N SER A 9 -31.70 51.66 -1.28
CA SER A 9 -32.06 50.35 -0.78
C SER A 9 -30.85 49.73 -0.06
N LYS A 10 -31.09 49.15 1.13
CA LYS A 10 -30.17 48.24 1.83
C LYS A 10 -29.99 46.94 1.04
N GLN A 11 -29.44 47.03 -0.16
CA GLN A 11 -28.96 45.89 -0.94
C GLN A 11 -27.48 46.15 -1.24
N ALA A 12 -26.69 46.11 -0.18
CA ALA A 12 -25.25 46.01 -0.29
C ALA A 12 -24.82 44.73 0.42
N LYS A 13 -24.07 43.89 -0.31
CA LYS A 13 -23.32 42.68 0.10
C LYS A 13 -24.09 41.36 0.20
N ALA A 14 -24.22 40.69 -0.94
CA ALA A 14 -24.37 39.23 -0.99
C ALA A 14 -23.34 38.53 -1.91
N GLU A 15 -22.28 39.23 -2.37
CA GLU A 15 -21.25 38.66 -3.27
C GLU A 15 -19.94 38.26 -2.57
N GLY A 16 -19.99 38.06 -1.24
CA GLY A 16 -18.83 37.61 -0.46
C GLY A 16 -19.23 36.91 0.83
N ALA A 17 -20.38 36.22 0.84
CA ALA A 17 -20.82 35.47 2.00
C ALA A 17 -19.79 34.38 2.32
N ASP A 18 -19.20 34.43 3.51
CA ASP A 18 -18.27 33.42 4.00
C ASP A 18 -19.04 32.11 4.28
N ARG A 19 -19.14 31.28 3.23
CA ARG A 19 -19.84 30.00 3.27
C ARG A 19 -19.12 28.96 4.13
N ILE A 20 -17.81 29.13 4.35
CA ILE A 20 -17.00 28.20 5.15
C ILE A 20 -17.35 28.38 6.63
N SER A 21 -17.54 29.63 7.08
CA SER A 21 -17.97 29.93 8.45
C SER A 21 -19.38 29.42 8.78
N LEU A 22 -20.23 29.18 7.77
CA LEU A 22 -21.58 28.62 7.95
C LEU A 22 -21.59 27.10 8.17
N LEU A 23 -20.48 26.41 7.95
CA LEU A 23 -20.43 24.95 8.10
C LEU A 23 -20.51 24.52 9.58
N PRO A 24 -21.16 23.39 9.89
CA PRO A 24 -21.13 22.79 11.23
C PRO A 24 -19.73 22.35 11.64
N ASP A 25 -19.46 22.34 12.96
CA ASP A 25 -18.15 21.93 13.51
C ASP A 25 -17.75 20.51 13.10
N SER A 26 -18.73 19.63 12.92
CA SER A 26 -18.51 18.26 12.45
C SER A 26 -17.91 18.23 11.05
N ILE A 27 -18.37 19.09 10.14
CA ILE A 27 -17.84 19.20 8.78
C ILE A 27 -16.45 19.83 8.79
N LEU A 28 -16.25 20.90 9.58
CA LEU A 28 -14.94 21.53 9.72
C LEU A 28 -13.91 20.53 10.27
N SER A 29 -14.28 19.72 11.26
CA SER A 29 -13.42 18.65 11.79
C SER A 29 -13.11 17.57 10.74
N GLN A 30 -14.09 17.21 9.90
CA GLN A 30 -13.84 16.30 8.77
C GLN A 30 -12.88 16.88 7.72
N VAL A 31 -12.88 18.20 7.52
CA VAL A 31 -11.89 18.87 6.67
C VAL A 31 -10.51 18.76 7.31
N ILE A 32 -10.38 19.13 8.59
CA ILE A 32 -9.09 19.12 9.32
C ILE A 32 -8.47 17.72 9.31
N THR A 33 -9.25 16.68 9.59
CA THR A 33 -8.79 15.27 9.64
C THR A 33 -8.37 14.67 8.30
N ARG A 34 -8.56 15.39 7.18
CA ARG A 34 -8.07 14.99 5.85
C ARG A 34 -6.80 15.76 5.46
N LEU A 35 -6.51 16.84 6.15
CA LEU A 35 -5.32 17.65 5.91
C LEU A 35 -4.11 17.04 6.63
N PRO A 36 -2.90 17.13 6.04
CA PRO A 36 -1.67 16.85 6.75
C PRO A 36 -1.51 17.78 7.96
N THR A 37 -0.87 17.30 9.03
CA THR A 37 -0.76 17.99 10.32
C THR A 37 -0.36 19.48 10.20
N LYS A 38 0.59 19.81 9.33
CA LYS A 38 1.02 21.20 9.10
C LYS A 38 -0.07 22.09 8.51
N ASP A 39 -0.82 21.58 7.54
CA ASP A 39 -1.90 22.33 6.88
C ASP A 39 -3.14 22.39 7.76
N ALA A 40 -3.41 21.32 8.50
CA ALA A 40 -4.44 21.25 9.52
C ALA A 40 -4.19 22.29 10.63
N ALA A 41 -2.95 22.45 11.10
CA ALA A 41 -2.58 23.50 12.06
C ALA A 41 -2.80 24.92 11.52
N ARG A 42 -2.56 25.16 10.22
CA ARG A 42 -2.78 26.48 9.59
C ARG A 42 -4.25 26.89 9.58
N THR A 43 -5.18 25.93 9.62
CA THR A 43 -6.62 26.24 9.70
C THR A 43 -6.98 27.05 10.95
N ALA A 44 -6.18 26.95 12.03
CA ALA A 44 -6.34 27.71 13.26
C ALA A 44 -6.21 29.24 13.07
N ALA A 45 -5.63 29.68 11.95
CA ALA A 45 -5.52 31.08 11.56
C ALA A 45 -6.75 31.60 10.79
N LEU A 46 -7.60 30.72 10.24
CA LEU A 46 -8.77 31.11 9.44
C LEU A 46 -9.83 31.83 10.28
N ALA A 47 -10.18 31.27 11.45
CA ALA A 47 -11.02 31.93 12.44
C ALA A 47 -10.82 31.31 13.83
N ARG A 48 -11.21 32.03 14.88
CA ARG A 48 -11.13 31.55 16.28
C ARG A 48 -11.76 30.17 16.49
N ARG A 49 -12.86 29.89 15.77
CA ARG A 49 -13.61 28.62 15.83
C ARG A 49 -12.80 27.40 15.41
N TRP A 50 -11.80 27.55 14.53
CA TRP A 50 -10.98 26.43 14.04
C TRP A 50 -9.90 25.98 15.03
N ARG A 51 -9.50 26.85 15.98
CA ARG A 51 -8.44 26.56 16.95
C ARG A 51 -8.75 25.36 17.85
N PRO A 52 -9.91 25.28 18.53
CA PRO A 52 -10.24 24.12 19.35
C PRO A 52 -10.50 22.87 18.49
N LEU A 53 -11.06 23.03 17.29
CA LEU A 53 -11.30 21.92 16.36
C LEU A 53 -9.98 21.28 15.93
N TRP A 54 -8.97 22.08 15.58
CA TRP A 54 -7.63 21.58 15.27
C TRP A 54 -7.06 20.77 16.44
N ARG A 55 -7.04 21.33 17.66
CA ARG A 55 -6.45 20.67 18.83
C ARG A 55 -7.08 19.32 19.21
N ALA A 56 -8.34 19.09 18.82
CA ALA A 56 -9.06 17.85 19.08
C ALA A 56 -9.08 16.90 17.87
N SER A 57 -8.65 17.34 16.69
CA SER A 57 -8.78 16.58 15.45
C SER A 57 -7.70 15.51 15.31
N PRO A 58 -8.03 14.33 14.76
CA PRO A 58 -7.04 13.33 14.40
C PRO A 58 -5.87 13.87 13.56
N LEU A 59 -4.63 13.57 14.01
CA LEU A 59 -3.40 13.92 13.32
C LEU A 59 -3.15 13.04 12.08
N ASN A 60 -2.59 13.68 11.05
CA ASN A 60 -2.02 13.03 9.86
C ASN A 60 -0.55 13.40 9.76
N LEU A 61 0.28 12.67 10.50
CA LEU A 61 1.72 12.91 10.59
C LEU A 61 2.42 12.35 9.35
N ASP A 62 3.17 13.23 8.69
CA ASP A 62 3.91 12.95 7.47
C ASP A 62 5.22 13.75 7.53
N ASP A 63 6.33 13.04 7.73
CA ASP A 63 7.66 13.62 7.95
C ASP A 63 8.14 14.49 6.78
N ALA A 64 7.86 14.11 5.55
CA ALA A 64 8.24 14.88 4.36
C ALA A 64 7.61 16.28 4.28
N ARG A 65 6.53 16.52 5.03
CA ARG A 65 5.87 17.84 5.13
C ARG A 65 6.34 18.67 6.32
N LEU A 66 7.15 18.09 7.20
CA LEU A 66 7.76 18.75 8.33
C LEU A 66 9.13 19.35 7.92
N PRO A 67 9.65 20.35 8.67
CA PRO A 67 10.98 20.90 8.42
C PRO A 67 12.05 19.79 8.43
N ARG A 68 13.08 19.88 7.59
CA ARG A 68 14.21 18.92 7.63
C ARG A 68 14.81 18.92 9.05
N TRP A 69 15.14 17.74 9.59
CA TRP A 69 15.48 17.47 11.01
C TRP A 69 14.28 17.39 11.99
N SER A 70 13.14 16.88 11.51
CA SER A 70 11.83 16.90 12.18
C SER A 70 11.59 15.92 13.34
N TRP A 71 12.57 15.17 13.83
CA TRP A 71 12.31 14.14 14.85
C TRP A 71 11.82 14.75 16.17
N ASP A 72 12.48 15.80 16.65
CA ASP A 72 12.04 16.57 17.83
C ASP A 72 10.65 17.17 17.63
N CYS A 73 10.33 17.58 16.39
CA CYS A 73 9.00 18.09 16.06
C CYS A 73 7.94 16.99 16.20
N ILE A 74 8.22 15.77 15.77
CA ILE A 74 7.30 14.63 15.91
C ILE A 74 7.10 14.31 17.40
N SER A 75 8.19 14.19 18.18
CA SER A 75 8.11 13.99 19.63
C SER A 75 7.26 15.06 20.30
N LYS A 76 7.49 16.34 19.97
CA LYS A 76 6.73 17.47 20.51
C LYS A 76 5.26 17.44 20.10
N ILE A 77 4.96 17.16 18.83
CA ILE A 77 3.57 17.07 18.36
C ILE A 77 2.83 15.94 19.08
N LEU A 78 3.45 14.76 19.20
CA LEU A 78 2.85 13.62 19.90
C LEU A 78 2.67 13.90 21.40
N ALA A 79 3.52 14.72 22.01
CA ALA A 79 3.41 15.10 23.42
C ALA A 79 2.37 16.21 23.68
N GLU A 80 2.28 17.22 22.80
CA GLU A 80 1.45 18.42 23.03
C GLU A 80 0.05 18.34 22.42
N HIS A 81 -0.14 17.53 21.38
CA HIS A 81 -1.43 17.44 20.69
C HIS A 81 -2.43 16.56 21.46
N ARG A 82 -3.64 17.08 21.69
CA ARG A 82 -4.66 16.40 22.51
C ARG A 82 -5.54 15.41 21.75
N GLY A 83 -5.71 15.62 20.44
CA GLY A 83 -6.43 14.68 19.59
C GLY A 83 -5.60 13.45 19.24
N PRO A 84 -6.24 12.33 18.85
CA PRO A 84 -5.55 11.11 18.47
C PRO A 84 -4.76 11.29 17.17
N ALA A 85 -3.97 10.31 16.79
CA ALA A 85 -3.33 10.22 15.49
C ALA A 85 -3.99 9.12 14.67
N ARG A 86 -4.33 9.46 13.43
CA ARG A 86 -4.97 8.54 12.48
C ARG A 86 -3.97 7.95 11.51
N ARG A 87 -2.99 8.77 11.08
CA ARG A 87 -1.97 8.38 10.10
C ARG A 87 -0.59 8.80 10.59
N LEU A 88 0.38 7.89 10.46
CA LEU A 88 1.80 8.10 10.72
C LEU A 88 2.59 7.63 9.50
N ARG A 89 3.32 8.55 8.86
CA ARG A 89 4.22 8.25 7.74
C ARG A 89 5.61 8.79 8.01
N LEU A 90 6.57 7.87 8.08
CA LEU A 90 7.98 8.12 8.34
C LEU A 90 8.76 7.50 7.18
N ARG A 91 9.42 8.30 6.35
CA ARG A 91 10.08 7.88 5.09
C ARG A 91 11.60 7.78 5.18
N HIS A 92 12.19 8.46 6.16
CA HIS A 92 13.63 8.74 6.15
C HIS A 92 14.30 8.44 7.48
N LEU A 93 13.89 7.36 8.17
CA LEU A 93 14.49 6.96 9.44
C LEU A 93 15.96 6.55 9.22
N ASP A 94 16.86 7.24 9.94
CA ASP A 94 18.31 7.14 9.78
C ASP A 94 19.00 6.65 11.05
N GLY A 95 19.68 5.52 10.94
CA GLY A 95 20.62 5.05 11.95
C GLY A 95 20.00 4.69 13.31
N PRO A 96 20.84 4.39 14.32
CA PRO A 96 20.40 3.83 15.59
C PRO A 96 19.51 4.78 16.42
N ASN A 97 19.79 6.09 16.39
CA ASN A 97 18.99 7.06 17.15
C ASN A 97 17.54 7.10 16.67
N SER A 98 17.30 6.96 15.36
CA SER A 98 15.95 6.92 14.81
C SER A 98 15.13 5.70 15.28
N ILE A 99 15.79 4.61 15.67
CA ILE A 99 15.10 3.43 16.23
C ILE A 99 14.61 3.72 17.65
N ALA A 100 15.42 4.38 18.46
CA ALA A 100 15.04 4.77 19.82
C ALA A 100 13.86 5.76 19.80
N ASP A 101 13.95 6.77 18.94
CA ASP A 101 12.87 7.75 18.74
C ASP A 101 11.59 7.06 18.24
N LEU A 102 11.71 6.17 17.25
CA LEU A 102 10.57 5.38 16.77
C LEU A 102 9.94 4.54 17.89
N ALA A 103 10.74 3.86 18.70
CA ALA A 103 10.25 3.05 19.82
C ALA A 103 9.57 3.91 20.91
N GLU A 104 10.01 5.15 21.11
CA GLU A 104 9.33 6.11 21.96
C GLU A 104 8.00 6.57 21.34
N TRP A 105 8.00 6.96 20.07
CA TRP A 105 6.78 7.39 19.37
C TRP A 105 5.73 6.29 19.37
N ILE A 106 6.11 5.05 19.07
CA ILE A 106 5.20 3.90 19.07
C ILE A 106 4.49 3.75 20.42
N ARG A 107 5.15 4.07 21.54
CA ARG A 107 4.58 3.99 22.89
C ARG A 107 3.64 5.16 23.22
N SER A 108 3.56 6.18 22.37
CA SER A 108 2.68 7.33 22.59
C SER A 108 1.20 6.91 22.56
N PRO A 109 0.39 7.32 23.56
CA PRO A 109 -1.06 7.05 23.57
C PRO A 109 -1.79 7.80 22.44
N ALA A 110 -1.18 8.85 21.87
CA ALA A 110 -1.74 9.52 20.71
C ALA A 110 -1.91 8.56 19.51
N LEU A 111 -1.10 7.51 19.40
CA LEU A 111 -1.17 6.53 18.31
C LEU A 111 -2.08 5.32 18.60
N ASP A 112 -2.76 5.24 19.75
CA ASP A 112 -3.56 4.05 20.11
C ASP A 112 -4.69 3.76 19.10
N GLY A 113 -5.17 4.78 18.40
CA GLY A 113 -6.20 4.68 17.35
C GLY A 113 -5.66 4.67 15.92
N LEU A 114 -4.39 4.34 15.70
CA LEU A 114 -3.75 4.49 14.40
C LEU A 114 -4.41 3.61 13.33
N GLU A 115 -4.85 4.21 12.23
CA GLU A 115 -5.47 3.50 11.10
C GLU A 115 -4.50 3.25 9.95
N GLU A 116 -3.50 4.12 9.78
CA GLU A 116 -2.54 4.06 8.69
C GLU A 116 -1.11 4.25 9.19
N ILE A 117 -0.26 3.27 8.87
CA ILE A 117 1.17 3.32 9.19
C ILE A 117 2.02 3.15 7.93
N HIS A 118 3.04 3.98 7.80
CA HIS A 118 4.13 3.79 6.85
C HIS A 118 5.46 4.04 7.55
N ILE A 119 6.33 3.03 7.55
CA ILE A 119 7.68 3.11 8.09
C ILE A 119 8.64 2.71 6.97
N SER A 120 9.54 3.63 6.61
CA SER A 120 10.66 3.37 5.71
C SER A 120 11.95 3.82 6.37
N TYR A 121 12.94 2.93 6.38
CA TYR A 121 14.30 3.28 6.76
C TYR A 121 15.13 3.65 5.53
N ARG A 122 16.28 4.29 5.73
CA ARG A 122 17.28 4.46 4.66
C ARG A 122 18.22 3.28 4.51
N TYR A 123 18.33 2.45 5.54
CA TYR A 123 19.18 1.27 5.59
C TYR A 123 18.40 0.12 6.21
N ASP A 124 18.80 -1.12 5.92
CA ASP A 124 18.14 -2.32 6.44
C ASP A 124 18.31 -2.46 7.95
N LEU A 125 17.30 -1.96 8.66
CA LEU A 125 17.21 -1.99 10.12
C LEU A 125 16.07 -2.89 10.57
N LEU A 126 16.20 -3.44 11.77
CA LEU A 126 15.15 -4.28 12.36
C LEU A 126 13.93 -3.41 12.69
N LEU A 127 12.78 -3.81 12.18
CA LEU A 127 11.50 -3.24 12.60
C LEU A 127 11.25 -3.66 14.05
N PRO A 128 11.11 -2.70 15.00
CA PRO A 128 10.91 -3.06 16.40
C PRO A 128 9.56 -3.79 16.56
N PRO A 129 9.49 -4.93 17.29
CA PRO A 129 8.25 -5.69 17.43
C PRO A 129 7.06 -4.88 17.95
N CYS A 130 7.33 -3.85 18.76
CA CYS A 130 6.30 -2.94 19.25
C CYS A 130 5.60 -2.13 18.14
N ALA A 131 6.19 -1.99 16.95
CA ALA A 131 5.55 -1.34 15.79
C ALA A 131 4.25 -2.07 15.37
N LEU A 132 4.11 -3.34 15.72
CA LEU A 132 2.93 -4.15 15.41
C LEU A 132 1.81 -3.99 16.45
N ARG A 133 2.00 -3.20 17.53
CA ARG A 133 0.96 -2.98 18.57
C ARG A 133 -0.35 -2.39 18.01
N PHE A 134 -0.28 -1.72 16.88
CA PHE A 134 -1.44 -1.09 16.21
C PHE A 134 -2.28 -2.08 15.39
N ALA A 135 -1.91 -3.36 15.34
CA ALA A 135 -2.60 -4.39 14.55
C ALA A 135 -4.15 -4.38 14.68
N PRO A 136 -4.76 -4.18 15.87
CA PRO A 136 -6.22 -4.19 16.01
C PRO A 136 -6.94 -3.05 15.26
N THR A 137 -6.27 -1.90 15.06
CA THR A 137 -6.87 -0.68 14.50
C THR A 137 -6.47 -0.42 13.05
N LEU A 138 -5.31 -0.94 12.62
CA LEU A 138 -4.74 -0.67 11.31
C LEU A 138 -5.65 -1.11 10.15
N ARG A 139 -5.75 -0.23 9.16
CA ARG A 139 -6.45 -0.43 7.89
C ARG A 139 -5.49 -0.47 6.71
N VAL A 140 -4.40 0.28 6.81
CA VAL A 140 -3.31 0.35 5.82
C VAL A 140 -1.98 0.26 6.56
N ALA A 141 -1.14 -0.68 6.16
CA ALA A 141 0.20 -0.83 6.68
C ALA A 141 1.18 -0.90 5.52
N SER A 142 2.28 -0.17 5.64
CA SER A 142 3.38 -0.22 4.69
C SER A 142 4.71 -0.17 5.43
N PHE A 143 5.59 -1.11 5.11
CA PHE A 143 6.93 -1.19 5.66
C PHE A 143 7.91 -1.26 4.50
N ALA A 144 8.99 -0.49 4.59
CA ALA A 144 10.00 -0.46 3.55
C ALA A 144 11.42 -0.41 4.09
N ARG A 145 12.34 -1.09 3.40
CA ARG A 145 13.78 -1.10 3.71
C ARG A 145 14.06 -1.54 5.15
N CYS A 146 13.44 -2.64 5.57
CA CYS A 146 13.54 -3.12 6.94
C CYS A 146 13.58 -4.64 7.02
N ARG A 147 14.17 -5.16 8.10
CA ARG A 147 14.03 -6.56 8.48
C ARG A 147 12.80 -6.74 9.36
N PHE A 148 11.90 -7.62 8.96
CA PHE A 148 10.70 -7.93 9.72
C PHE A 148 11.06 -8.80 10.94
N PRO A 149 10.42 -8.61 12.12
CA PRO A 149 10.70 -9.44 13.28
C PRO A 149 10.33 -10.90 13.03
N GLU A 150 11.20 -11.81 13.46
CA GLU A 150 10.95 -13.25 13.47
C GLU A 150 9.91 -13.62 14.54
N GLY A 151 9.18 -14.71 14.32
CA GLY A 151 8.28 -15.28 15.32
C GLY A 151 7.08 -14.38 15.63
N ILE A 152 6.31 -14.01 14.60
CA ILE A 152 5.06 -13.27 14.79
C ILE A 152 4.18 -14.01 15.78
N SER A 153 3.78 -13.33 16.87
CA SER A 153 2.96 -13.93 17.90
C SER A 153 1.67 -14.49 17.28
N PRO A 154 1.29 -15.74 17.59
CA PRO A 154 0.03 -16.31 17.09
C PRO A 154 -1.21 -15.57 17.61
N THR A 155 -1.05 -14.71 18.63
CA THR A 155 -2.12 -13.81 19.11
C THR A 155 -2.23 -12.51 18.33
N LEU A 156 -1.29 -12.20 17.44
CA LEU A 156 -1.32 -10.98 16.64
C LEU A 156 -2.42 -11.11 15.58
N ALA A 157 -3.36 -10.18 15.57
CA ALA A 157 -4.46 -10.16 14.62
C ALA A 157 -4.62 -8.77 14.02
N PHE A 158 -4.81 -8.73 12.69
CA PHE A 158 -5.06 -7.53 11.90
C PHE A 158 -6.50 -7.55 11.34
N PRO A 159 -7.54 -7.44 12.19
CA PRO A 159 -8.93 -7.69 11.80
C PRO A 159 -9.48 -6.64 10.82
N ARG A 160 -8.82 -5.48 10.71
CA ARG A 160 -9.28 -4.33 9.91
C ARG A 160 -8.34 -4.02 8.74
N LEU A 161 -7.21 -4.72 8.63
CA LEU A 161 -6.19 -4.40 7.64
C LEU A 161 -6.68 -4.78 6.26
N THR A 162 -6.79 -3.79 5.39
CA THR A 162 -7.28 -3.94 4.02
C THR A 162 -6.16 -3.84 2.99
N ARG A 163 -5.05 -3.18 3.33
CA ARG A 163 -3.91 -2.97 2.45
C ARG A 163 -2.61 -3.20 3.22
N LEU A 164 -1.78 -4.09 2.69
CA LEU A 164 -0.43 -4.35 3.17
C LEU A 164 0.53 -4.17 2.00
N ALA A 165 1.57 -3.37 2.19
CA ALA A 165 2.64 -3.19 1.22
C ALA A 165 4.01 -3.35 1.90
N LEU A 166 4.81 -4.30 1.42
CA LEU A 166 6.18 -4.52 1.83
C LEU A 166 7.08 -4.17 0.65
N THR A 167 8.09 -3.33 0.86
CA THR A 167 9.00 -2.88 -0.20
C THR A 167 10.44 -2.95 0.27
N GLU A 168 11.30 -3.72 -0.39
CA GLU A 168 12.69 -3.93 0.06
C GLU A 168 12.72 -4.46 1.52
N VAL A 169 11.92 -5.48 1.83
CA VAL A 169 11.78 -6.04 3.19
C VAL A 169 12.35 -7.45 3.25
N GLU A 170 13.23 -7.70 4.22
CA GLU A 170 13.70 -9.05 4.56
C GLU A 170 12.73 -9.68 5.56
N ILE A 171 12.08 -10.79 5.20
CA ILE A 171 11.08 -11.48 6.02
C ILE A 171 11.16 -12.99 5.76
N SER A 172 11.21 -13.80 6.82
CA SER A 172 11.19 -15.26 6.65
C SER A 172 9.86 -15.75 6.09
N GLU A 173 9.86 -16.88 5.39
CA GLU A 173 8.64 -17.51 4.85
C GLU A 173 7.57 -17.72 5.93
N ASP A 174 7.96 -18.27 7.09
CA ASP A 174 7.06 -18.48 8.24
C ASP A 174 6.47 -17.17 8.76
N ALA A 175 7.27 -16.10 8.83
CA ALA A 175 6.79 -14.80 9.28
C ALA A 175 5.84 -14.17 8.25
N LEU A 176 6.12 -14.31 6.94
CA LEU A 176 5.22 -13.84 5.90
C LEU A 176 3.86 -14.54 5.97
N HIS A 177 3.83 -15.87 6.04
CA HIS A 177 2.57 -16.61 6.13
C HIS A 177 1.85 -16.39 7.47
N GLY A 178 2.60 -16.25 8.56
CA GLY A 178 2.06 -15.81 9.86
C GLY A 178 1.38 -14.44 9.77
N LEU A 179 2.00 -13.48 9.08
CA LEU A 179 1.43 -12.15 8.86
C LEU A 179 0.16 -12.20 8.00
N LEU A 180 0.18 -12.97 6.90
CA LEU A 180 -0.96 -13.11 6.00
C LEU A 180 -2.15 -13.80 6.69
N SER A 181 -1.89 -14.86 7.46
CA SER A 181 -2.93 -15.57 8.23
C SER A 181 -3.55 -14.70 9.34
N ALA A 182 -2.78 -13.77 9.91
CA ALA A 182 -3.28 -12.78 10.85
C ALA A 182 -4.21 -11.71 10.22
N CYS A 183 -4.24 -11.58 8.89
CA CYS A 183 -5.00 -10.55 8.17
C CYS A 183 -6.32 -11.06 7.59
N SER A 184 -7.41 -11.02 8.35
CA SER A 184 -8.71 -11.55 7.91
C SER A 184 -9.47 -10.67 6.89
N ALA A 185 -9.15 -9.37 6.81
CA ALA A 185 -9.85 -8.39 5.96
C ALA A 185 -9.02 -7.90 4.75
N LEU A 186 -7.87 -8.54 4.47
CA LEU A 186 -6.91 -8.07 3.47
C LEU A 186 -7.50 -8.06 2.06
N ARG A 187 -7.37 -6.93 1.35
CA ARG A 187 -7.87 -6.77 -0.02
C ARG A 187 -6.74 -6.50 -1.01
N VAL A 188 -5.69 -5.82 -0.58
CA VAL A 188 -4.53 -5.48 -1.40
C VAL A 188 -3.28 -5.94 -0.69
N LEU A 189 -2.50 -6.77 -1.35
CA LEU A 189 -1.17 -7.18 -0.93
C LEU A 189 -0.17 -6.76 -2.01
N GLN A 190 0.91 -6.10 -1.60
CA GLN A 190 2.03 -5.74 -2.46
C GLN A 190 3.33 -6.19 -1.80
N LEU A 191 4.14 -6.94 -2.53
CA LEU A 191 5.45 -7.43 -2.11
C LEU A 191 6.47 -7.00 -3.16
N ASP A 192 7.19 -5.93 -2.92
CA ASP A 192 8.14 -5.39 -3.90
C ASP A 192 9.57 -5.59 -3.39
N TRP A 193 10.43 -6.27 -4.16
CA TRP A 193 11.85 -6.50 -3.81
C TRP A 193 12.06 -7.11 -2.42
N CYS A 194 11.16 -8.01 -2.00
CA CYS A 194 11.21 -8.63 -0.67
C CYS A 194 12.04 -9.92 -0.71
N GLY A 195 12.81 -10.18 0.34
CA GLY A 195 13.69 -11.35 0.49
C GLY A 195 13.35 -12.20 1.71
N GLY A 196 14.00 -13.36 1.85
CA GLY A 196 13.86 -14.28 2.99
C GLY A 196 12.85 -15.43 2.79
N PHE A 197 12.29 -15.60 1.58
CA PHE A 197 11.39 -16.68 1.24
C PHE A 197 11.61 -17.16 -0.20
N ASP A 198 11.51 -18.47 -0.42
CA ASP A 198 11.57 -19.08 -1.75
C ASP A 198 10.16 -19.31 -2.33
N ARG A 199 9.15 -19.41 -1.44
CA ARG A 199 7.78 -19.74 -1.81
C ARG A 199 6.74 -18.82 -1.19
N VAL A 200 5.84 -18.31 -2.04
CA VAL A 200 4.70 -17.49 -1.63
C VAL A 200 3.41 -18.26 -1.90
N VAL A 201 2.72 -18.67 -0.84
CA VAL A 201 1.39 -19.31 -0.95
C VAL A 201 0.31 -18.33 -0.54
N ILE A 202 -0.61 -18.04 -1.47
CA ILE A 202 -1.76 -17.19 -1.23
C ILE A 202 -3.00 -18.05 -0.99
N ASP A 203 -3.40 -18.08 0.27
CA ASP A 203 -4.69 -18.61 0.72
C ASP A 203 -5.46 -17.49 1.44
N SER A 204 -6.30 -16.76 0.68
CA SER A 204 -7.02 -15.61 1.21
C SER A 204 -8.41 -15.47 0.58
N PRO A 205 -9.49 -15.59 1.38
CA PRO A 205 -10.86 -15.45 0.87
C PRO A 205 -11.25 -14.00 0.54
N THR A 206 -10.46 -13.02 0.97
CA THR A 206 -10.78 -11.59 0.91
C THR A 206 -9.93 -10.80 -0.07
N LEU A 207 -8.78 -11.33 -0.47
CA LEU A 207 -7.83 -10.66 -1.36
C LEU A 207 -8.44 -10.37 -2.73
N GLN A 208 -8.30 -9.12 -3.19
CA GLN A 208 -8.81 -8.61 -4.45
C GLN A 208 -7.70 -8.25 -5.44
N SER A 209 -6.56 -7.81 -4.92
CA SER A 209 -5.40 -7.40 -5.70
C SER A 209 -4.13 -7.93 -5.05
N PHE A 210 -3.31 -8.60 -5.83
CA PHE A 210 -2.00 -9.04 -5.41
C PHE A 210 -0.94 -8.55 -6.40
N GLY A 211 0.10 -7.90 -5.88
CA GLY A 211 1.28 -7.48 -6.62
C GLY A 211 2.52 -8.08 -5.99
N ILE A 212 3.40 -8.65 -6.80
CA ILE A 212 4.72 -9.10 -6.37
C ILE A 212 5.78 -8.72 -7.41
N VAL A 213 6.88 -8.12 -6.94
CA VAL A 213 8.10 -7.82 -7.71
C VAL A 213 9.25 -8.46 -6.94
N ALA A 214 10.12 -9.21 -7.62
CA ALA A 214 11.29 -9.80 -6.97
C ALA A 214 12.57 -9.49 -7.72
N ASP A 215 13.68 -9.54 -6.99
CA ASP A 215 14.98 -9.61 -7.65
C ASP A 215 15.15 -10.94 -8.40
N SER A 216 16.21 -11.01 -9.21
CA SER A 216 16.53 -12.05 -10.22
C SER A 216 16.45 -13.54 -9.80
N TYR A 217 16.08 -13.84 -8.56
CA TYR A 217 15.82 -15.17 -8.02
C TYR A 217 14.55 -15.80 -8.59
N VAL A 218 14.58 -17.12 -8.77
CA VAL A 218 13.41 -17.91 -9.18
C VAL A 218 12.66 -18.39 -7.94
N GLY A 219 11.56 -17.72 -7.60
CA GLY A 219 10.67 -18.13 -6.51
C GLY A 219 9.41 -18.84 -7.02
N GLU A 220 8.76 -19.63 -6.16
CA GLU A 220 7.47 -20.26 -6.47
C GLU A 220 6.32 -19.41 -5.91
N LEU A 221 5.39 -18.98 -6.77
CA LEU A 221 4.16 -18.30 -6.38
C LEU A 221 2.95 -19.22 -6.58
N VAL A 222 2.27 -19.59 -5.50
CA VAL A 222 1.07 -20.43 -5.56
C VAL A 222 -0.17 -19.67 -5.10
N ILE A 223 -1.08 -19.39 -6.02
CA ILE A 223 -2.44 -18.94 -5.70
C ILE A 223 -3.30 -20.17 -5.42
N HIS A 224 -3.27 -20.65 -4.17
CA HIS A 224 -3.98 -21.85 -3.73
C HIS A 224 -5.50 -21.61 -3.70
N TYR A 225 -5.94 -20.59 -2.97
CA TYR A 225 -7.36 -20.26 -2.83
C TYR A 225 -7.58 -18.76 -2.67
N ALA A 226 -8.09 -18.11 -3.73
CA ALA A 226 -8.35 -16.68 -3.75
C ALA A 226 -9.65 -16.36 -4.53
N PRO A 227 -10.84 -16.66 -3.97
CA PRO A 227 -12.13 -16.55 -4.65
C PRO A 227 -12.54 -15.13 -5.06
N ARG A 228 -11.91 -14.11 -4.47
CA ARG A 228 -12.17 -12.69 -4.75
C ARG A 228 -11.05 -11.99 -5.49
N LEU A 229 -9.97 -12.70 -5.84
CA LEU A 229 -8.83 -12.11 -6.51
C LEU A 229 -9.24 -11.67 -7.92
N GLU A 230 -9.13 -10.38 -8.19
CA GLU A 230 -9.48 -9.75 -9.47
C GLU A 230 -8.23 -9.37 -10.27
N ARG A 231 -7.14 -9.01 -9.58
CA ARG A 231 -5.91 -8.53 -10.20
C ARG A 231 -4.70 -9.24 -9.63
N LEU A 232 -3.91 -9.85 -10.52
CA LEU A 232 -2.60 -10.43 -10.24
C LEU A 232 -1.55 -9.67 -11.05
N ILE A 233 -0.54 -9.15 -10.36
CA ILE A 233 0.59 -8.47 -10.98
C ILE A 233 1.83 -9.18 -10.46
N ALA A 234 2.60 -9.80 -11.33
CA ALA A 234 3.84 -10.47 -10.98
C ALA A 234 4.94 -9.99 -11.91
N PHE A 235 6.03 -9.50 -11.33
CA PHE A 235 7.21 -9.04 -12.04
C PHE A 235 8.36 -9.99 -11.71
N ASP A 236 9.21 -10.22 -12.70
CA ASP A 236 10.42 -11.04 -12.59
C ASP A 236 10.12 -12.55 -12.43
N ASN A 237 11.18 -13.33 -12.22
CA ASN A 237 11.26 -14.76 -12.53
C ASN A 237 10.45 -15.68 -11.58
N PHE A 238 9.13 -15.57 -11.52
CA PHE A 238 8.31 -16.49 -10.72
C PHE A 238 7.83 -17.70 -11.51
N ASP A 239 7.88 -18.87 -10.88
CA ASP A 239 7.03 -19.99 -11.30
C ASP A 239 5.65 -19.82 -10.66
N ILE A 240 4.67 -19.38 -11.46
CA ILE A 240 3.34 -18.99 -11.02
C ILE A 240 2.38 -20.14 -11.21
N GLN A 241 1.81 -20.62 -10.12
CA GLN A 241 0.73 -21.60 -10.12
C GLN A 241 -0.58 -20.98 -9.65
N VAL A 242 -1.61 -21.04 -10.49
CA VAL A 242 -2.97 -20.62 -10.14
C VAL A 242 -3.89 -21.84 -10.02
N ILE A 243 -4.28 -22.17 -8.78
CA ILE A 243 -5.15 -23.32 -8.50
C ILE A 243 -6.62 -22.90 -8.47
N ARG A 244 -6.99 -21.91 -7.65
CA ARG A 244 -8.40 -21.47 -7.53
C ARG A 244 -8.55 -19.96 -7.35
N ALA A 245 -8.71 -19.25 -8.48
CA ALA A 245 -8.99 -17.82 -8.54
C ALA A 245 -10.10 -17.47 -9.57
N PRO A 246 -11.36 -17.85 -9.32
CA PRO A 246 -12.46 -17.78 -10.29
C PRO A 246 -12.86 -16.36 -10.74
N ARG A 247 -12.43 -15.33 -10.01
CA ARG A 247 -12.71 -13.92 -10.32
C ARG A 247 -11.53 -13.18 -10.91
N LEU A 248 -10.44 -13.88 -11.23
CA LEU A 248 -9.23 -13.25 -11.75
C LEU A 248 -9.52 -12.67 -13.14
N GLN A 249 -9.52 -11.34 -13.24
CA GLN A 249 -9.89 -10.60 -14.44
C GLN A 249 -8.68 -9.99 -15.15
N MET A 250 -7.67 -9.60 -14.38
CA MET A 250 -6.47 -8.95 -14.87
C MET A 250 -5.24 -9.71 -14.40
N VAL A 251 -4.38 -10.02 -15.36
CA VAL A 251 -3.06 -10.58 -15.11
C VAL A 251 -2.03 -9.68 -15.79
N CYS A 252 -0.98 -9.33 -15.06
CA CYS A 252 0.13 -8.52 -15.55
C CYS A 252 1.43 -9.25 -15.23
N PHE A 253 2.18 -9.61 -16.27
CA PHE A 253 3.49 -10.23 -16.16
C PHE A 253 4.55 -9.32 -16.75
N LEU A 254 5.63 -9.07 -16.02
CA LEU A 254 6.77 -8.33 -16.53
C LEU A 254 7.98 -9.26 -16.57
N ASP A 255 8.61 -9.31 -17.74
CA ASP A 255 9.64 -10.25 -18.17
C ASP A 255 9.13 -11.68 -18.45
N SER A 256 8.97 -11.98 -19.74
CA SER A 256 8.39 -13.22 -20.25
C SER A 256 9.39 -14.35 -20.47
N HIS A 257 10.70 -14.08 -20.35
CA HIS A 257 11.73 -15.05 -20.76
C HIS A 257 11.92 -16.21 -19.77
N LYS A 258 11.45 -16.05 -18.53
CA LYS A 258 11.66 -17.03 -17.45
C LYS A 258 10.43 -17.30 -16.58
N THR A 259 9.39 -16.47 -16.69
CA THR A 259 8.15 -16.65 -15.93
C THR A 259 7.36 -17.81 -16.50
N THR A 260 7.07 -18.84 -15.70
CA THR A 260 6.19 -19.96 -16.09
C THR A 260 4.82 -19.80 -15.45
N LEU A 261 3.76 -20.06 -16.21
CA LEU A 261 2.38 -20.07 -15.70
C LEU A 261 1.79 -21.47 -15.80
N HIS A 262 1.41 -22.01 -14.65
CA HIS A 262 0.68 -23.26 -14.51
C HIS A 262 -0.71 -22.98 -13.97
N VAL A 263 -1.74 -23.45 -14.66
CA VAL A 263 -3.14 -23.34 -14.20
C VAL A 263 -3.68 -24.73 -13.91
N GLY A 264 -4.27 -24.93 -12.73
CA GLY A 264 -4.86 -26.20 -12.33
C GLY A 264 -4.07 -26.98 -11.27
N THR A 265 -4.34 -28.28 -11.17
CA THR A 265 -3.91 -29.14 -10.06
C THR A 265 -2.38 -29.35 -10.01
N MET A 266 -1.83 -29.49 -8.78
CA MET A 266 -0.38 -29.64 -8.50
C MET A 266 0.33 -30.81 -9.20
N ALA A 267 -0.40 -31.74 -9.82
CA ALA A 267 0.16 -32.95 -10.43
C ALA A 267 0.83 -32.73 -11.82
N SER A 268 0.91 -31.49 -12.32
CA SER A 268 1.48 -31.22 -13.66
C SER A 268 3.00 -31.06 -13.70
N ARG A 269 3.69 -31.04 -12.54
CA ARG A 269 5.16 -31.11 -12.53
C ARG A 269 5.60 -32.57 -12.75
N GLY A 270 5.98 -32.89 -13.98
CA GLY A 270 6.85 -34.06 -14.27
C GLY A 270 6.22 -35.27 -14.95
N ILE A 271 4.97 -35.24 -15.42
CA ILE A 271 4.41 -36.35 -16.21
C ILE A 271 4.05 -35.85 -17.60
N SER A 272 4.81 -36.33 -18.59
CA SER A 272 4.40 -36.39 -20.00
C SER A 272 3.05 -37.09 -20.09
N GLY A 273 1.95 -36.34 -20.11
CA GLY A 273 0.62 -36.88 -20.33
C GLY A 273 -0.50 -36.02 -19.75
N GLY A 274 -1.16 -35.26 -20.63
CA GLY A 274 -2.53 -34.77 -20.40
C GLY A 274 -2.63 -33.28 -20.06
N ASN A 275 -2.93 -32.47 -21.08
CA ASN A 275 -3.51 -31.14 -20.95
C ASN A 275 -4.74 -31.17 -20.04
N LEU A 276 -4.57 -30.79 -18.77
CA LEU A 276 -5.67 -30.45 -17.86
C LEU A 276 -5.44 -29.08 -17.22
N ALA A 277 -4.81 -28.17 -17.96
CA ALA A 277 -4.85 -26.77 -17.61
C ALA A 277 -6.27 -26.25 -17.88
N MET A 278 -7.06 -26.08 -16.83
CA MET A 278 -8.36 -25.41 -16.94
C MET A 278 -8.08 -23.96 -17.36
N PRO A 279 -8.54 -23.50 -18.53
CA PRO A 279 -8.26 -22.15 -18.97
C PRO A 279 -8.84 -21.11 -18.00
N LEU A 280 -8.15 -19.99 -17.81
CA LEU A 280 -8.60 -18.87 -16.98
C LEU A 280 -9.61 -18.02 -17.76
N HIS A 281 -10.81 -18.57 -17.96
CA HIS A 281 -11.92 -17.94 -18.69
C HIS A 281 -12.38 -16.60 -18.09
N SER A 282 -12.04 -16.33 -16.84
CA SER A 282 -12.38 -15.08 -16.15
C SER A 282 -11.46 -13.93 -16.55
N VAL A 283 -10.26 -14.20 -17.09
CA VAL A 283 -9.27 -13.19 -17.41
C VAL A 283 -9.65 -12.50 -18.72
N LYS A 284 -9.82 -11.17 -18.63
CA LYS A 284 -10.22 -10.29 -19.74
C LYS A 284 -9.09 -9.36 -20.16
N ILE A 285 -8.20 -9.02 -19.23
CA ILE A 285 -7.10 -8.09 -19.46
C ILE A 285 -5.79 -8.83 -19.17
N PHE A 286 -4.92 -8.88 -20.16
CA PHE A 286 -3.59 -9.40 -20.03
C PHE A 286 -2.60 -8.31 -20.45
N ILE A 287 -1.68 -8.00 -19.54
CA ILE A 287 -0.60 -7.06 -19.76
C ILE A 287 0.69 -7.87 -19.69
N LEU A 288 1.50 -7.76 -20.72
CA LEU A 288 2.79 -8.41 -20.80
C LEU A 288 3.85 -7.37 -21.14
N ASP A 289 4.81 -7.17 -20.25
CA ASP A 289 5.98 -6.36 -20.59
C ASP A 289 7.13 -7.31 -20.93
N THR A 290 7.62 -7.24 -22.17
CA THR A 290 8.66 -8.15 -22.69
C THR A 290 9.94 -7.39 -22.97
N VAL A 291 11.08 -8.00 -22.65
CA VAL A 291 12.39 -7.52 -23.12
C VAL A 291 12.55 -7.99 -24.56
N GLY A 292 12.38 -7.07 -25.52
CA GLY A 292 12.43 -7.38 -26.95
C GLY A 292 11.15 -8.05 -27.51
N PRO A 293 11.08 -8.25 -28.83
CA PRO A 293 9.92 -8.85 -29.50
C PRO A 293 9.97 -10.38 -29.40
N ASP A 294 9.54 -10.95 -28.28
CA ASP A 294 9.35 -12.39 -28.13
C ASP A 294 7.87 -12.76 -28.28
N LEU A 295 7.48 -13.02 -29.52
CA LEU A 295 6.11 -13.38 -29.86
C LEU A 295 5.74 -14.80 -29.37
N ASP A 296 6.71 -15.70 -29.26
CA ASP A 296 6.47 -17.08 -28.82
C ASP A 296 6.13 -17.13 -27.34
N ALA A 297 6.78 -16.31 -26.52
CA ALA A 297 6.40 -16.14 -25.13
C ALA A 297 4.97 -15.59 -24.99
N VAL A 298 4.59 -14.58 -25.79
CA VAL A 298 3.22 -14.03 -25.80
C VAL A 298 2.20 -15.14 -26.14
N LEU A 299 2.45 -15.92 -27.20
CA LEU A 299 1.58 -17.00 -27.65
C LEU A 299 1.42 -18.09 -26.58
N ASN A 300 2.49 -18.38 -25.85
CA ASN A 300 2.47 -19.33 -24.74
C ASN A 300 1.57 -18.91 -23.58
N PHE A 301 1.37 -17.61 -23.35
CA PHE A 301 0.45 -17.13 -22.32
C PHE A 301 -1.00 -17.05 -22.81
N ILE A 302 -1.22 -16.60 -24.05
CA ILE A 302 -2.58 -16.43 -24.61
C ILE A 302 -3.39 -17.72 -24.57
N LYS A 303 -2.75 -18.89 -24.72
CA LYS A 303 -3.44 -20.20 -24.66
C LYS A 303 -4.20 -20.46 -23.35
N TYR A 304 -3.82 -19.77 -22.27
CA TYR A 304 -4.49 -19.88 -20.96
C TYR A 304 -5.69 -18.92 -20.80
N PHE A 305 -5.87 -17.95 -21.70
CA PHE A 305 -6.84 -16.85 -21.57
C PHE A 305 -7.82 -16.80 -22.76
N PRO A 306 -8.77 -17.75 -22.88
CA PRO A 306 -9.64 -17.85 -24.06
C PRO A 306 -10.66 -16.71 -24.21
N CYS A 307 -10.94 -15.97 -23.13
CA CYS A 307 -11.91 -14.88 -23.10
C CYS A 307 -11.26 -13.49 -23.07
N LEU A 308 -10.02 -13.37 -23.59
CA LEU A 308 -9.25 -12.13 -23.52
C LEU A 308 -9.89 -11.01 -24.36
N GLU A 309 -10.20 -9.88 -23.73
CA GLU A 309 -10.78 -8.68 -24.37
C GLU A 309 -9.72 -7.64 -24.70
N LYS A 310 -8.67 -7.54 -23.88
CA LYS A 310 -7.58 -6.56 -24.05
C LYS A 310 -6.22 -7.20 -23.78
N LEU A 311 -5.37 -7.17 -24.81
CA LEU A 311 -3.96 -7.51 -24.73
C LEU A 311 -3.14 -6.22 -24.81
N VAL A 312 -2.29 -5.96 -23.81
CA VAL A 312 -1.32 -4.87 -23.83
C VAL A 312 0.07 -5.50 -23.81
N ILE A 313 0.88 -5.17 -24.81
CA ILE A 313 2.27 -5.61 -24.87
C ILE A 313 3.14 -4.36 -24.77
N THR A 314 3.97 -4.28 -23.74
CA THR A 314 4.98 -3.22 -23.62
C THR A 314 6.33 -3.83 -23.95
N VAL A 315 6.96 -3.38 -25.03
CA VAL A 315 8.30 -3.85 -25.39
C VAL A 315 9.32 -2.93 -24.72
N ILE A 316 10.03 -3.46 -23.72
CA ILE A 316 11.17 -2.78 -23.10
C ILE A 316 12.39 -3.08 -23.98
N LEU A 317 12.83 -2.08 -24.74
CA LEU A 317 14.13 -2.14 -25.42
C LEU A 317 15.19 -1.86 -24.36
N LEU A 318 15.93 -2.90 -23.93
CA LEU A 318 17.17 -2.72 -23.18
C LEU A 318 18.18 -2.02 -24.09
N ILE A 319 18.14 -0.68 -24.14
CA ILE A 319 19.28 0.10 -24.58
C ILE A 319 20.29 -0.03 -23.45
N PHE A 320 21.24 -0.94 -23.66
CA PHE A 320 22.42 -1.11 -22.80
C PHE A 320 23.03 0.27 -22.48
N LEU A 321 22.90 0.72 -21.23
CA LEU A 321 23.82 1.71 -20.67
C LEU A 321 25.14 0.97 -20.36
N VAL A 322 25.89 0.62 -21.41
CA VAL A 322 27.35 0.51 -21.32
C VAL A 322 27.88 1.93 -21.24
N ALA A 323 27.85 2.52 -20.05
CA ALA A 323 28.61 3.72 -19.69
C ALA A 323 28.49 3.98 -18.19
N TYR A 324 29.24 3.25 -17.36
CA TYR A 324 29.89 3.77 -16.15
C TYR A 324 30.82 2.68 -15.58
N SER A 325 31.90 2.40 -16.32
CA SER A 325 33.13 1.82 -15.78
C SER A 325 34.29 2.47 -16.52
N ALA A 326 34.64 3.67 -16.06
CA ALA A 326 35.92 4.34 -16.26
C ALA A 326 35.91 5.59 -15.39
N GLU A 327 36.46 5.44 -14.19
CA GLU A 327 37.22 6.40 -13.35
C GLU A 327 37.06 6.07 -11.86
#